data_AF-E4S4S1-F1
#
_entry.id   AF-E4S4S1-F1
#
_cell.length_a   1.000
_cell.length_b   1.000
_cell.length_c   1.000
_cell.angle_alpha   90.00
_cell.angle_beta   90.00
_cell.angle_gamma   90.00
#
_symmetry.space_group_name_H-M   'P 1'
#
loop_
_entity.id
_entity.type
_entity.pdbx_description
1 polymer ?
#
loop_
_entity_poly.entity_id
_entity_poly.type
_entity_poly.pdbx_seq_one_letter_code
_entity_poly.pdbx_strand_id
1 'polypeptide(L)'
;MKKRIFYFLFPILVLLLNITIVFCATIATIQLQYDSEVIPSQSSSGGNLVDQGKVLYRVKIRASIISPTDSRRIGRTILFSSNSSVAKCLTNSGLTNSNGIVYGNFEVRGNNSFQIAARIKDGEPLSGSATVIISPEVSAYYESPFKLTYYYIADEKDYTGSYDTPMPGIDGLYKSAFVQAVKLNGSGYTPTYRYVRYIGNNRFVYGNPITASGTTPVAGRTIAVDNKYIPRYFNGSNWLRGKVDIAGGVGVRIAEDSGGAIVGYHIDVFTGVGKSSALNTPWNNTYQKVKYLGNVVQ
;
A
#
# COMPACT_ATOMS: atom_id res chain seq x y z
N MET A 1 50.87 94.04 -11.30
CA MET A 1 50.54 93.47 -9.97
C MET A 1 49.30 92.60 -10.10
N LYS A 2 49.41 91.30 -9.79
CA LYS A 2 48.39 90.26 -10.04
C LYS A 2 47.25 90.33 -9.02
N LYS A 3 45.99 90.42 -9.49
CA LYS A 3 44.76 90.21 -8.69
C LYS A 3 44.64 88.72 -8.36
N ARG A 4 44.55 88.38 -7.07
CA ARG A 4 44.20 87.03 -6.59
C ARG A 4 42.68 86.97 -6.34
N ILE A 5 42.00 86.08 -7.05
CA ILE A 5 40.59 85.71 -6.81
C ILE A 5 40.62 84.45 -5.94
N PHE A 6 40.05 84.52 -4.75
CA PHE A 6 39.82 83.36 -3.89
C PHE A 6 38.55 82.64 -4.35
N TYR A 7 38.68 81.39 -4.81
CA TYR A 7 37.54 80.49 -4.98
C TYR A 7 37.29 79.77 -3.65
N PHE A 8 36.14 80.04 -3.03
CA PHE A 8 35.62 79.22 -1.94
C PHE A 8 35.01 77.95 -2.56
N LEU A 9 35.69 76.82 -2.42
CA LEU A 9 35.09 75.50 -2.65
C LEU A 9 34.20 75.16 -1.43
N PHE A 10 32.89 75.15 -1.63
CA PHE A 10 31.96 74.50 -0.71
C PHE A 10 32.09 72.98 -0.87
N PRO A 11 32.35 72.19 0.19
CA PRO A 11 32.22 70.74 0.09
C PRO A 11 30.74 70.38 -0.01
N ILE A 12 30.33 69.81 -1.15
CA ILE A 12 29.03 69.14 -1.28
C ILE A 12 29.12 67.87 -0.43
N LEU A 13 28.52 67.92 0.76
CA LEU A 13 28.30 66.76 1.61
C LEU A 13 27.23 65.89 0.95
N VAL A 14 27.64 64.86 0.20
CA VAL A 14 26.73 63.83 -0.30
C VAL A 14 26.35 62.94 0.88
N LEU A 15 25.19 63.21 1.47
CA LEU A 15 24.59 62.35 2.48
C LEU A 15 24.10 61.07 1.77
N LEU A 16 24.91 60.01 1.80
CA LEU A 16 24.50 58.66 1.40
C LEU A 16 23.47 58.17 2.42
N LEU A 17 22.19 58.42 2.13
CA LEU A 17 21.09 57.81 2.85
C LEU A 17 21.07 56.31 2.53
N ASN A 18 21.60 55.49 3.43
CA ASN A 18 21.33 54.05 3.42
C ASN A 18 19.87 53.84 3.80
N ILE A 19 18.96 53.93 2.81
CA ILE A 19 17.56 53.54 2.99
C ILE A 19 17.52 52.02 3.03
N THR A 20 17.52 51.46 4.24
CA THR A 20 17.14 50.06 4.43
C THR A 20 15.63 49.95 4.27
N ILE A 21 15.16 49.61 3.07
CA ILE A 21 13.75 49.28 2.86
C ILE A 21 13.52 47.90 3.50
N VAL A 22 12.92 47.89 4.69
CA VAL A 22 12.40 46.67 5.29
C VAL A 22 11.08 46.35 4.57
N PHE A 23 11.13 45.44 3.61
CA PHE A 23 9.90 44.81 3.14
C PHE A 23 9.40 43.92 4.27
N CYS A 24 8.17 44.16 4.72
CA CYS A 24 7.49 43.25 5.62
C CYS A 24 6.83 42.14 4.78
N ALA A 25 7.11 40.88 5.10
CA ALA A 25 6.49 39.74 4.45
C ALA A 25 4.98 39.89 4.39
N THR A 26 4.41 39.70 3.19
CA THR A 26 2.98 39.45 3.09
C THR A 26 2.69 38.08 3.71
N ILE A 27 1.79 38.01 4.68
CA ILE A 27 1.37 36.73 5.25
C ILE A 27 0.39 36.09 4.27
N ALA A 28 0.76 34.94 3.72
CA ALA A 28 -0.11 34.09 2.92
C ALA A 28 -0.74 33.00 3.78
N THR A 29 -1.97 32.62 3.42
CA THR A 29 -2.62 31.45 3.98
C THR A 29 -2.16 30.22 3.20
N ILE A 30 -1.70 29.17 3.89
CA ILE A 30 -1.53 27.85 3.28
C ILE A 30 -2.76 27.01 3.63
N GLN A 31 -3.39 26.44 2.61
CA GLN A 31 -4.41 25.42 2.79
C GLN A 31 -3.80 24.04 2.54
N LEU A 32 -3.90 23.16 3.54
CA LEU A 32 -3.53 21.75 3.42
C LEU A 32 -4.77 20.89 3.29
N GLN A 33 -4.76 19.97 2.32
CA GLN A 33 -5.86 19.06 2.03
C GLN A 33 -5.33 17.67 1.73
N TYR A 34 -6.05 16.65 2.20
CA TYR A 34 -5.89 15.30 1.69
C TYR A 34 -6.22 15.29 0.19
N ASP A 35 -5.36 14.67 -0.63
CA ASP A 35 -5.56 14.57 -2.07
C ASP A 35 -5.94 13.14 -2.47
N SER A 36 -5.11 12.17 -2.10
CA SER A 36 -5.28 10.76 -2.44
C SER A 36 -4.36 9.88 -1.60
N GLU A 37 -4.58 8.57 -1.66
CA GLU A 37 -3.66 7.59 -1.09
C GLU A 37 -3.61 6.31 -1.93
N VAL A 38 -2.53 5.57 -1.75
CA VAL A 38 -2.29 4.25 -2.36
C VAL A 38 -1.55 3.36 -1.38
N ILE A 39 -1.62 2.05 -1.59
CA ILE A 39 -0.69 1.11 -0.99
C ILE A 39 0.51 1.05 -1.93
N PRO A 40 1.70 1.53 -1.52
CA PRO A 40 2.79 1.71 -2.43
C PRO A 40 3.38 0.37 -2.87
N SER A 41 3.96 0.36 -4.07
CA SER A 41 4.66 -0.78 -4.67
C SER A 41 5.78 -1.33 -3.77
N GLN A 42 6.42 -0.44 -3.00
CA GLN A 42 7.48 -0.73 -2.04
C GLN A 42 7.50 0.33 -0.93
N SER A 43 7.96 -0.06 0.26
CA SER A 43 8.23 0.89 1.35
C SER A 43 9.48 1.71 1.04
N SER A 44 9.46 3.01 1.32
CA SER A 44 10.64 3.87 1.24
C SER A 44 11.78 3.49 2.20
N SER A 45 11.52 2.61 3.18
CA SER A 45 12.53 2.09 4.12
C SER A 45 12.93 0.64 3.82
N GLY A 46 12.51 0.07 2.68
CA GLY A 46 12.84 -1.32 2.30
C GLY A 46 12.14 -2.41 3.13
N GLY A 47 11.12 -2.06 3.91
CA GLY A 47 10.34 -2.99 4.73
C GLY A 47 9.09 -3.54 4.04
N ASN A 48 8.39 -4.44 4.75
CA ASN A 48 7.12 -5.02 4.30
C ASN A 48 6.02 -3.95 4.21
N LEU A 49 5.11 -4.12 3.24
CA LEU A 49 3.92 -3.27 3.13
C LEU A 49 2.94 -3.55 4.24
N VAL A 50 2.86 -4.79 4.71
CA VAL A 50 2.07 -5.18 5.87
C VAL A 50 2.99 -5.52 7.03
N ASP A 51 2.64 -4.99 8.20
CA ASP A 51 3.29 -5.33 9.46
C ASP A 51 2.23 -5.34 10.57
N GLN A 52 2.23 -6.40 11.38
CA GLN A 52 1.22 -6.64 12.43
C GLN A 52 -0.24 -6.47 11.94
N GLY A 53 -0.53 -6.89 10.71
CA GLY A 53 -1.85 -6.76 10.09
C GLY A 53 -2.22 -5.34 9.63
N LYS A 54 -1.30 -4.38 9.72
CA LYS A 54 -1.48 -2.99 9.29
C LYS A 54 -0.76 -2.74 7.97
N VAL A 55 -1.52 -2.29 6.98
CA VAL A 55 -1.01 -1.90 5.66
C VAL A 55 -0.30 -0.54 5.72
N LEU A 56 0.75 -0.37 4.93
CA LEU A 56 1.43 0.89 4.69
C LEU A 56 0.67 1.68 3.61
N TYR A 57 0.31 2.91 3.89
CA TYR A 57 -0.27 3.85 2.93
C TYR A 57 0.76 4.90 2.57
N ARG A 58 0.79 5.27 1.28
CA ARG A 58 1.42 6.51 0.81
C ARG A 58 0.32 7.52 0.57
N VAL A 59 0.23 8.50 1.45
CA VAL A 59 -0.76 9.57 1.42
C VAL A 59 -0.16 10.79 0.71
N LYS A 60 -0.90 11.32 -0.25
CA LYS A 60 -0.58 12.53 -1.00
C LYS A 60 -1.40 13.68 -0.44
N ILE A 61 -0.70 14.78 -0.14
CA ILE A 61 -1.27 15.99 0.46
C ILE A 61 -1.08 17.13 -0.52
N ARG A 62 -2.14 17.90 -0.72
CA ARG A 62 -2.14 19.13 -1.49
C ARG A 62 -1.90 20.30 -0.55
N ALA A 63 -0.85 21.08 -0.80
CA ALA A 63 -0.65 22.40 -0.22
C ALA A 63 -0.97 23.47 -1.27
N SER A 64 -1.82 24.43 -0.92
CA SER A 64 -2.17 25.56 -1.77
C SER A 64 -1.87 26.87 -1.07
N ILE A 65 -1.14 27.77 -1.73
CA ILE A 65 -0.96 29.14 -1.24
C ILE A 65 -2.17 29.97 -1.67
N ILE A 66 -2.99 30.36 -0.70
CA ILE A 66 -4.06 31.36 -0.87
C ILE A 66 -3.43 32.73 -0.60
N SER A 67 -2.89 33.33 -1.66
CA SER A 67 -2.36 34.69 -1.66
C SER A 67 -3.44 35.68 -2.11
N PRO A 68 -3.50 36.90 -1.56
CA PRO A 68 -4.39 37.95 -2.07
C PRO A 68 -3.99 38.46 -3.47
N THR A 69 -2.79 38.10 -3.98
CA THR A 69 -2.35 38.40 -5.36
C THR A 69 -1.77 37.16 -6.06
N ASP A 70 -2.25 36.90 -7.28
CA ASP A 70 -2.07 35.64 -8.03
C ASP A 70 -0.66 35.34 -8.51
N SER A 71 0.21 36.34 -8.71
CA SER A 71 1.59 36.12 -9.18
C SER A 71 2.55 35.69 -8.06
N ARG A 72 2.26 36.06 -6.81
CA ARG A 72 3.16 35.82 -5.67
C ARG A 72 3.18 34.37 -5.21
N ARG A 73 2.18 33.55 -5.59
CA ARG A 73 2.05 32.14 -5.20
C ARG A 73 2.85 31.17 -6.06
N ILE A 74 3.40 31.59 -7.20
CA ILE A 74 4.06 30.71 -8.19
C ILE A 74 5.54 30.54 -7.84
N GLY A 75 6.07 29.32 -8.01
CA GLY A 75 7.50 29.03 -7.81
C GLY A 75 7.97 29.17 -6.36
N ARG A 76 7.04 29.14 -5.40
CA ARG A 76 7.35 29.21 -3.97
C ARG A 76 7.73 27.84 -3.45
N THR A 77 8.84 27.79 -2.72
CA THR A 77 9.26 26.56 -2.05
C THR A 77 8.40 26.35 -0.81
N ILE A 78 7.61 25.28 -0.79
CA ILE A 78 6.97 24.78 0.41
C ILE A 78 7.83 23.67 1.00
N LEU A 79 8.09 23.76 2.30
CA LEU A 79 8.69 22.71 3.10
C LEU A 79 7.59 21.94 3.80
N PHE A 80 7.63 20.61 3.69
CA PHE A 80 6.72 19.70 4.37
C PHE A 80 7.43 19.00 5.52
N SER A 81 6.68 18.72 6.58
CA SER A 81 7.15 17.93 7.72
C SER A 81 5.99 17.21 8.39
N SER A 82 6.32 16.12 9.07
CA SER A 82 5.44 15.43 10.02
C SER A 82 6.16 15.48 11.36
N ASN A 83 5.47 15.92 12.42
CA ASN A 83 5.95 15.82 13.79
C ASN A 83 5.51 14.51 14.47
N SER A 84 4.93 13.59 13.69
CA SER A 84 4.41 12.32 14.18
C SER A 84 5.41 11.19 13.96
N SER A 85 5.61 10.38 14.99
CA SER A 85 6.39 9.13 14.91
C SER A 85 5.73 8.07 14.02
N VAL A 86 4.44 8.22 13.70
CA VAL A 86 3.69 7.24 12.90
C VAL A 86 3.69 7.55 11.39
N ALA A 87 4.20 8.72 10.97
CA ALA A 87 4.21 9.12 9.57
C ALA A 87 5.58 9.65 9.12
N LYS A 88 6.14 9.02 8.09
CA LYS A 88 7.41 9.40 7.46
C LYS A 88 7.15 10.36 6.31
N CYS A 89 7.75 11.54 6.36
CA CYS A 89 7.72 12.49 5.24
C CYS A 89 8.67 12.02 4.14
N LEU A 90 8.15 11.80 2.92
CA LEU A 90 8.93 11.40 1.76
C LEU A 90 9.34 12.60 0.89
N THR A 91 8.46 13.59 0.80
CA THR A 91 8.69 14.82 0.05
C THR A 91 8.87 15.96 1.03
N ASN A 92 10.10 16.30 1.37
CA ASN A 92 10.40 17.36 2.36
C ASN A 92 10.27 18.79 1.79
N SER A 93 10.23 18.94 0.46
CA SER A 93 10.08 20.23 -0.20
C SER A 93 9.57 20.11 -1.63
N GLY A 94 8.98 21.19 -2.15
CA GLY A 94 8.61 21.32 -3.56
C GLY A 94 8.26 22.76 -3.95
N LEU A 95 8.29 23.05 -5.25
CA LEU A 95 7.89 24.34 -5.81
C LEU A 95 6.40 24.34 -6.16
N THR A 96 5.71 25.43 -5.86
CA THR A 96 4.33 25.63 -6.30
C THR A 96 4.25 25.88 -7.81
N ASN A 97 3.23 25.30 -8.44
CA ASN A 97 2.93 25.51 -9.86
C ASN A 97 2.22 26.86 -10.11
N SER A 98 1.75 27.09 -11.34
CA SER A 98 1.00 28.30 -11.74
C SER A 98 -0.27 28.56 -10.92
N ASN A 99 -0.86 27.51 -10.34
CA ASN A 99 -2.03 27.59 -9.48
C ASN A 99 -1.67 27.77 -7.99
N GLY A 100 -0.39 27.91 -7.65
CA GLY A 100 0.08 27.99 -6.27
C GLY A 100 0.00 26.66 -5.51
N ILE A 101 -0.05 25.53 -6.23
CA ILE A 101 -0.22 24.19 -5.67
C ILE A 101 1.11 23.43 -5.69
N VAL A 102 1.37 22.70 -4.61
CA VAL A 102 2.46 21.71 -4.50
C VAL A 102 1.98 20.51 -3.69
N TYR A 103 2.55 19.35 -3.96
CA TYR A 103 2.18 18.11 -3.28
C TYR A 103 3.31 17.60 -2.38
N GLY A 104 2.93 17.07 -1.22
CA GLY A 104 3.82 16.32 -0.33
C GLY A 104 3.34 14.88 -0.18
N ASN A 105 4.26 13.93 -0.12
CA ASN A 105 3.95 12.51 0.10
C ASN A 105 4.43 12.06 1.48
N PHE A 106 3.62 11.25 2.15
CA PHE A 106 3.89 10.71 3.47
C PHE A 106 3.59 9.22 3.49
N GLU A 107 4.45 8.42 4.13
CA GLU A 107 4.18 7.01 4.41
C GLU A 107 3.72 6.82 5.86
N VAL A 108 2.58 6.16 6.05
CA VAL A 108 1.94 5.93 7.35
C VAL A 108 1.41 4.51 7.42
N ARG A 109 1.56 3.86 8.57
CA ARG A 109 1.11 2.47 8.76
C ARG A 109 -0.24 2.44 9.47
N GLY A 110 -1.19 1.70 8.88
CA GLY A 110 -2.57 1.68 9.32
C GLY A 110 -3.28 3.00 9.06
N ASN A 111 -4.50 3.13 9.57
CA ASN A 111 -5.34 4.32 9.46
C ASN A 111 -5.12 5.31 10.63
N ASN A 112 -3.91 5.35 11.20
CA ASN A 112 -3.62 6.27 12.30
C ASN A 112 -3.61 7.71 11.80
N SER A 113 -4.29 8.60 12.52
CA SER A 113 -4.21 10.03 12.25
C SER A 113 -2.82 10.57 12.55
N PHE A 114 -2.36 11.54 11.75
CA PHE A 114 -1.07 12.19 11.96
C PHE A 114 -1.16 13.67 11.57
N GLN A 115 -0.36 14.49 12.27
CA GLN A 115 -0.26 15.91 11.96
C GLN A 115 0.81 16.16 10.92
N ILE A 116 0.47 17.01 9.95
CA ILE A 116 1.34 17.46 8.88
C ILE A 116 1.49 18.97 9.04
N ALA A 117 2.70 19.47 8.80
CA ALA A 117 3.00 20.88 8.75
C ALA A 117 3.61 21.25 7.39
N ALA A 118 3.18 22.39 6.87
CA ALA A 118 3.77 23.00 5.68
C ALA A 118 4.13 24.46 5.96
N ARG A 119 5.26 24.93 5.42
CA ARG A 119 5.65 26.34 5.50
C ARG A 119 6.33 26.81 4.23
N ILE A 120 6.21 28.09 3.92
CA ILE A 120 7.00 28.72 2.86
C ILE A 120 8.46 28.83 3.36
N LYS A 121 9.43 28.36 2.56
CA LYS A 121 10.86 28.35 2.92
C LYS A 121 11.42 29.77 3.06
N ASP A 122 11.08 30.63 2.12
CA ASP A 122 11.68 31.95 1.97
C ASP A 122 10.81 32.97 2.70
N GLY A 123 11.35 33.61 3.74
CA GLY A 123 10.62 34.55 4.60
C GLY A 123 10.20 35.86 3.94
N GLU A 124 10.60 36.13 2.69
CA GLU A 124 10.25 37.34 1.95
C GLU A 124 10.10 37.05 0.45
N PRO A 125 9.19 37.74 -0.28
CA PRO A 125 8.17 38.69 0.18
C PRO A 125 6.90 38.02 0.74
N LEU A 126 6.91 36.70 0.93
CA LEU A 126 5.73 35.91 1.30
C LEU A 126 6.09 34.92 2.40
N SER A 127 5.45 35.00 3.55
CA SER A 127 5.61 34.04 4.64
C SER A 127 4.27 33.34 4.90
N GLY A 128 4.31 32.14 5.45
CA GLY A 128 3.10 31.38 5.73
C GLY A 128 3.42 29.99 6.26
N SER A 129 2.55 29.49 7.13
CA SER A 129 2.59 28.11 7.60
C SER A 129 1.19 27.60 7.90
N ALA A 130 1.01 26.30 7.84
CA ALA A 130 -0.23 25.62 8.22
C ALA A 130 0.07 24.24 8.80
N THR A 131 -0.84 23.76 9.63
CA THR A 131 -0.87 22.37 10.07
C THR A 131 -2.24 21.78 9.84
N VAL A 132 -2.31 20.47 9.64
CA VAL A 132 -3.56 19.72 9.51
C VAL A 132 -3.38 18.32 10.08
N ILE A 133 -4.43 17.75 10.67
CA ILE A 133 -4.48 16.34 11.06
C ILE A 133 -5.18 15.58 9.95
N ILE A 134 -4.53 14.55 9.41
CA ILE A 134 -5.05 13.71 8.33
C ILE A 134 -5.09 12.27 8.82
N SER A 135 -6.12 11.54 8.40
CA SER A 135 -6.22 10.08 8.59
C SER A 135 -6.30 9.43 7.21
N PRO A 136 -5.50 8.38 6.95
CA PRO A 136 -5.69 7.56 5.76
C PRO A 136 -7.10 6.97 5.72
N GLU A 137 -7.64 6.77 4.53
CA GLU A 137 -8.81 5.92 4.38
C GLU A 137 -8.43 4.47 4.71
N VAL A 138 -9.43 3.66 5.06
CA VAL A 138 -9.19 2.22 5.28
C VAL A 138 -9.02 1.50 3.94
N SER A 139 -9.56 2.05 2.85
CA SER A 139 -9.60 1.40 1.55
C SER A 139 -8.71 2.12 0.54
N ALA A 140 -7.78 1.40 -0.07
CA ALA A 140 -6.86 1.97 -1.04
C ALA A 140 -6.49 0.95 -2.12
N TYR A 141 -6.14 1.43 -3.32
CA TYR A 141 -5.59 0.59 -4.36
C TYR A 141 -4.11 0.30 -4.10
N TYR A 142 -3.69 -0.92 -4.41
CA TYR A 142 -2.27 -1.22 -4.58
C TYR A 142 -1.74 -0.57 -5.86
N GLU A 143 -0.57 0.07 -5.79
CA GLU A 143 0.11 0.61 -6.97
C GLU A 143 0.43 -0.50 -7.97
N SER A 144 0.94 -1.64 -7.48
CA SER A 144 1.27 -2.80 -8.31
C SER A 144 0.08 -3.75 -8.46
N PRO A 145 -0.14 -4.32 -9.66
CA PRO A 145 -1.12 -5.38 -9.84
C PRO A 145 -0.62 -6.71 -9.25
N PHE A 146 -1.53 -7.63 -8.96
CA PHE A 146 -1.22 -8.97 -8.46
C PHE A 146 -1.36 -10.01 -9.57
N LYS A 147 -0.37 -10.90 -9.69
CA LYS A 147 -0.52 -12.14 -10.47
C LYS A 147 -1.59 -13.00 -9.79
N LEU A 148 -2.54 -13.48 -10.57
CA LEU A 148 -3.57 -14.40 -10.09
C LEU A 148 -3.30 -15.82 -10.57
N THR A 149 -3.40 -16.78 -9.66
CA THR A 149 -3.53 -18.21 -9.95
C THR A 149 -4.73 -18.77 -9.20
N TYR A 150 -5.00 -20.07 -9.36
CA TYR A 150 -6.00 -20.76 -8.55
C TYR A 150 -5.45 -22.02 -7.90
N TYR A 151 -6.14 -22.44 -6.84
CA TYR A 151 -6.00 -23.76 -6.24
C TYR A 151 -7.39 -24.33 -5.89
N TYR A 152 -7.45 -25.65 -5.77
CA TYR A 152 -8.69 -26.39 -5.51
C TYR A 152 -8.40 -27.63 -4.66
N ILE A 153 -9.42 -28.19 -4.01
CA ILE A 153 -9.30 -29.51 -3.39
C ILE A 153 -9.24 -30.54 -4.51
N ALA A 154 -8.12 -31.24 -4.66
CA ALA A 154 -7.97 -32.25 -5.70
C ALA A 154 -9.00 -33.37 -5.50
N ASP A 155 -9.77 -33.73 -6.53
CA ASP A 155 -10.72 -34.84 -6.45
C ASP A 155 -10.13 -36.03 -7.21
N GLU A 156 -9.93 -37.17 -6.54
CA GLU A 156 -9.31 -38.38 -7.11
C GLU A 156 -9.99 -38.84 -8.40
N LYS A 157 -11.30 -38.59 -8.53
CA LYS A 157 -12.07 -38.96 -9.72
C LYS A 157 -11.62 -38.20 -10.98
N ASP A 158 -10.99 -37.04 -10.82
CA ASP A 158 -10.55 -36.18 -11.93
C ASP A 158 -9.18 -36.58 -12.50
N TYR A 159 -8.55 -37.61 -11.93
CA TYR A 159 -7.23 -38.10 -12.34
C TYR A 159 -7.34 -39.49 -12.97
N THR A 160 -6.46 -39.75 -13.92
CA THR A 160 -6.34 -41.05 -14.60
C THR A 160 -5.16 -41.84 -14.05
N GLY A 161 -5.09 -43.14 -14.37
CA GLY A 161 -4.02 -44.04 -13.94
C GLY A 161 -4.47 -45.07 -12.92
N SER A 162 -3.51 -45.89 -12.49
CA SER A 162 -3.70 -46.98 -11.54
C SER A 162 -3.68 -46.49 -10.09
N TYR A 163 -4.33 -47.23 -9.20
CA TYR A 163 -4.25 -47.04 -7.75
C TYR A 163 -3.02 -47.76 -7.20
N ASP A 164 -1.84 -47.16 -7.36
CA ASP A 164 -0.54 -47.77 -7.04
C ASP A 164 0.35 -46.91 -6.12
N THR A 165 -0.06 -45.67 -5.84
CA THR A 165 0.78 -44.71 -5.13
C THR A 165 0.28 -44.54 -3.69
N PRO A 166 1.12 -44.86 -2.68
CA PRO A 166 0.73 -44.67 -1.28
C PRO A 166 0.77 -43.19 -0.87
N MET A 167 -0.08 -42.83 0.08
CA MET A 167 -0.04 -41.55 0.79
C MET A 167 0.34 -41.79 2.26
N PRO A 168 1.63 -41.68 2.64
CA PRO A 168 2.07 -42.04 3.99
C PRO A 168 1.29 -41.30 5.09
N GLY A 169 0.72 -42.05 6.03
CA GLY A 169 -0.11 -41.54 7.12
C GLY A 169 -1.61 -41.74 6.94
N ILE A 170 -2.05 -42.22 5.77
CA ILE A 170 -3.41 -42.71 5.53
C ILE A 170 -3.36 -44.06 4.80
N ASP A 171 -4.44 -44.82 4.88
CA ASP A 171 -4.54 -46.13 4.27
C ASP A 171 -4.90 -46.04 2.77
N GLY A 172 -4.56 -47.09 2.03
CA GLY A 172 -4.91 -47.26 0.63
C GLY A 172 -3.85 -46.79 -0.37
N LEU A 173 -4.14 -47.05 -1.64
CA LEU A 173 -3.36 -46.61 -2.79
C LEU A 173 -4.20 -45.64 -3.62
N TYR A 174 -3.54 -44.66 -4.22
CA TYR A 174 -4.14 -43.52 -4.92
C TYR A 174 -3.45 -43.36 -6.27
N LYS A 175 -4.05 -42.63 -7.21
CA LYS A 175 -3.40 -42.34 -8.49
C LYS A 175 -2.25 -41.36 -8.25
N SER A 176 -1.09 -41.65 -8.83
CA SER A 176 0.11 -40.80 -8.68
C SER A 176 -0.17 -39.31 -8.97
N ALA A 177 -0.93 -39.01 -10.03
CA ALA A 177 -1.29 -37.65 -10.39
C ALA A 177 -2.19 -36.95 -9.35
N PHE A 178 -3.09 -37.67 -8.69
CA PHE A 178 -3.85 -37.14 -7.57
C PHE A 178 -2.93 -36.82 -6.39
N VAL A 179 -2.03 -37.74 -6.01
CA VAL A 179 -1.11 -37.53 -4.88
C VAL A 179 -0.26 -36.27 -5.10
N GLN A 180 0.23 -36.04 -6.32
CA GLN A 180 0.97 -34.81 -6.66
C GLN A 180 0.07 -33.56 -6.57
N ALA A 181 -1.18 -33.65 -7.03
CA ALA A 181 -2.12 -32.56 -6.91
C ALA A 181 -2.48 -32.24 -5.45
N VAL A 182 -2.60 -33.23 -4.57
CA VAL A 182 -2.80 -33.02 -3.13
C VAL A 182 -1.59 -32.32 -2.50
N LYS A 183 -0.37 -32.69 -2.89
CA LYS A 183 0.85 -31.99 -2.43
C LYS A 183 0.88 -30.53 -2.88
N LEU A 184 0.45 -30.26 -4.12
CA LEU A 184 0.45 -28.92 -4.71
C LEU A 184 -0.64 -28.02 -4.09
N ASN A 185 -1.87 -28.52 -4.00
CA ASN A 185 -3.03 -27.74 -3.54
C ASN A 185 -3.27 -27.85 -2.02
N GLY A 186 -2.50 -28.69 -1.33
CA GLY A 186 -2.58 -28.93 0.12
C GLY A 186 -3.69 -29.90 0.57
N SER A 187 -4.74 -30.11 -0.22
CA SER A 187 -5.87 -30.97 0.15
C SER A 187 -6.41 -31.80 -1.02
N GLY A 188 -7.05 -32.92 -0.69
CA GLY A 188 -7.71 -33.81 -1.64
C GLY A 188 -9.01 -34.42 -1.12
N TYR A 189 -9.76 -35.04 -2.02
CA TYR A 189 -10.99 -35.77 -1.76
C TYR A 189 -10.88 -37.17 -2.39
N THR A 190 -10.95 -38.19 -1.55
CA THR A 190 -10.71 -39.59 -1.94
C THR A 190 -11.98 -40.25 -2.53
N PRO A 191 -11.86 -41.41 -3.21
CA PRO A 191 -13.02 -42.17 -3.70
C PRO A 191 -13.93 -42.69 -2.60
N THR A 192 -13.42 -42.78 -1.38
CA THR A 192 -14.17 -43.20 -0.18
C THR A 192 -14.85 -42.02 0.52
N TYR A 193 -15.00 -40.88 -0.16
CA TYR A 193 -15.65 -39.67 0.33
C TYR A 193 -15.01 -39.08 1.59
N ARG A 194 -13.67 -39.13 1.67
CA ARG A 194 -12.91 -38.55 2.78
C ARG A 194 -12.03 -37.42 2.28
N TYR A 195 -12.02 -36.32 3.02
CA TYR A 195 -10.99 -35.30 2.82
C TYR A 195 -9.65 -35.77 3.38
N VAL A 196 -8.60 -35.41 2.66
CA VAL A 196 -7.21 -35.64 3.03
C VAL A 196 -6.43 -34.34 2.96
N ARG A 197 -5.47 -34.16 3.86
CA ARG A 197 -4.57 -33.00 3.89
C ARG A 197 -3.13 -33.44 3.77
N TYR A 198 -2.35 -32.69 2.99
CA TYR A 198 -0.90 -32.76 3.02
C TYR A 198 -0.36 -31.85 4.12
N ILE A 199 0.36 -32.41 5.09
CA ILE A 199 0.87 -31.68 6.27
C ILE A 199 2.39 -31.46 6.21
N GLY A 200 2.98 -31.61 5.02
CA GLY A 200 4.43 -31.51 4.82
C GLY A 200 5.17 -32.83 5.04
N ASN A 201 6.47 -32.84 4.73
CA ASN A 201 7.37 -33.97 4.93
C ASN A 201 6.84 -35.30 4.37
N ASN A 202 6.20 -35.26 3.20
CA ASN A 202 5.57 -36.41 2.55
C ASN A 202 4.52 -37.13 3.41
N ARG A 203 3.89 -36.44 4.37
CA ARG A 203 2.88 -37.00 5.27
C ARG A 203 1.48 -36.44 4.99
N PHE A 204 0.50 -37.33 5.08
CA PHE A 204 -0.91 -37.05 4.86
C PHE A 204 -1.73 -37.46 6.07
N VAL A 205 -2.88 -36.81 6.24
CA VAL A 205 -3.86 -37.14 7.29
C VAL A 205 -5.28 -37.03 6.73
N TYR A 206 -6.20 -37.85 7.25
CA TYR A 206 -7.62 -37.61 7.04
C TYR A 206 -8.06 -36.35 7.79
N GLY A 207 -8.97 -35.60 7.17
CA GLY A 207 -9.59 -34.43 7.80
C GLY A 207 -9.97 -33.36 6.79
N ASN A 208 -10.92 -32.52 7.20
CA ASN A 208 -11.39 -31.40 6.39
C ASN A 208 -10.23 -30.47 5.98
N PRO A 209 -10.31 -29.85 4.80
CA PRO A 209 -9.36 -28.83 4.38
C PRO A 209 -9.40 -27.65 5.35
N ILE A 210 -8.21 -27.14 5.71
CA ILE A 210 -8.03 -26.06 6.67
C ILE A 210 -7.04 -25.06 6.06
N THR A 211 -7.44 -23.79 5.98
CA THR A 211 -6.60 -22.68 5.55
C THR A 211 -5.52 -22.38 6.59
N ALA A 212 -4.48 -21.64 6.21
CA ALA A 212 -3.46 -21.16 7.13
C ALA A 212 -3.99 -20.28 8.30
N SER A 213 -5.21 -19.74 8.20
CA SER A 213 -5.92 -19.03 9.27
C SER A 213 -6.82 -19.93 10.14
N GLY A 214 -6.84 -21.24 9.89
CA GLY A 214 -7.63 -22.21 10.66
C GLY A 214 -9.09 -22.37 10.21
N THR A 215 -9.50 -21.75 9.10
CA THR A 215 -10.88 -21.83 8.58
C THR A 215 -11.03 -22.90 7.50
N THR A 216 -12.26 -23.29 7.17
CA THR A 216 -12.52 -24.09 5.96
C THR A 216 -12.48 -23.17 4.72
N PRO A 217 -11.75 -23.55 3.65
CA PRO A 217 -11.71 -22.75 2.42
C PRO A 217 -13.09 -22.75 1.74
N VAL A 218 -13.50 -21.59 1.21
CA VAL A 218 -14.81 -21.38 0.58
C VAL A 218 -14.64 -20.69 -0.77
N ALA A 219 -15.16 -21.31 -1.83
CA ALA A 219 -15.11 -20.78 -3.18
C ALA A 219 -15.79 -19.40 -3.25
N GLY A 220 -15.20 -18.47 -3.98
CA GLY A 220 -15.69 -17.08 -4.06
C GLY A 220 -15.35 -16.20 -2.85
N ARG A 221 -14.64 -16.74 -1.84
CA ARG A 221 -14.24 -16.02 -0.62
C ARG A 221 -12.74 -16.13 -0.35
N THR A 222 -12.23 -17.36 -0.26
CA THR A 222 -10.88 -17.65 0.24
C THR A 222 -9.81 -17.36 -0.81
N ILE A 223 -8.74 -16.68 -0.41
CA ILE A 223 -7.50 -16.53 -1.18
C ILE A 223 -6.28 -16.87 -0.32
N ALA A 224 -5.25 -17.43 -0.95
CA ALA A 224 -3.90 -17.53 -0.42
C ALA A 224 -3.08 -16.31 -0.84
N VAL A 225 -2.30 -15.75 0.09
CA VAL A 225 -1.54 -14.51 -0.13
C VAL A 225 -0.17 -14.55 0.54
N ASP A 226 0.72 -13.65 0.12
CA ASP A 226 1.88 -13.25 0.91
C ASP A 226 1.47 -12.23 1.98
N ASN A 227 1.68 -12.59 3.26
CA ASN A 227 1.33 -11.77 4.42
C ASN A 227 2.11 -10.45 4.49
N LYS A 228 3.18 -10.28 3.73
CA LYS A 228 3.94 -9.03 3.63
C LYS A 228 3.23 -7.99 2.76
N TYR A 229 2.22 -8.40 1.97
CA TYR A 229 1.52 -7.58 1.00
C TYR A 229 0.02 -7.45 1.30
N ILE A 230 -0.64 -8.54 1.70
CA ILE A 230 -2.05 -8.54 2.11
C ILE A 230 -2.16 -9.09 3.54
N PRO A 231 -2.85 -8.40 4.47
CA PRO A 231 -2.93 -8.86 5.85
C PRO A 231 -3.49 -10.27 6.03
N ARG A 232 -2.76 -11.11 6.77
CA ARG A 232 -3.27 -12.33 7.42
C ARG A 232 -2.45 -12.55 8.68
N TYR A 233 -2.84 -11.86 9.74
CA TYR A 233 -2.06 -11.75 10.96
C TYR A 233 -2.89 -12.16 12.17
N PHE A 234 -2.37 -13.08 13.00
CA PHE A 234 -2.98 -13.43 14.27
C PHE A 234 -2.40 -12.52 15.36
N ASN A 235 -3.26 -11.73 16.02
CA ASN A 235 -2.83 -10.77 17.04
C ASN A 235 -2.80 -11.34 18.46
N GLY A 236 -2.93 -12.66 18.62
CA GLY A 236 -3.04 -13.34 19.91
C GLY A 236 -4.48 -13.69 20.31
N SER A 237 -5.48 -13.03 19.73
CA SER A 237 -6.90 -13.31 20.00
C SER A 237 -7.71 -13.60 18.75
N ASN A 238 -7.50 -12.82 17.69
CA ASN A 238 -8.27 -12.92 16.45
C ASN A 238 -7.35 -12.85 15.23
N TRP A 239 -7.86 -13.35 14.10
CA TRP A 239 -7.21 -13.13 12.82
C TRP A 239 -7.62 -11.79 12.23
N LEU A 240 -6.63 -10.97 11.89
CA LEU A 240 -6.78 -9.80 11.03
C LEU A 240 -6.56 -10.26 9.59
N ARG A 241 -7.66 -10.41 8.84
CA ARG A 241 -7.64 -10.92 7.46
C ARG A 241 -8.01 -9.80 6.50
N GLY A 242 -7.13 -9.54 5.54
CA GLY A 242 -7.34 -8.53 4.54
C GLY A 242 -8.51 -8.91 3.64
N LYS A 243 -9.48 -8.01 3.54
CA LYS A 243 -10.55 -8.06 2.55
C LYS A 243 -10.11 -7.24 1.35
N VAL A 244 -10.20 -7.82 0.16
CA VAL A 244 -9.77 -7.16 -1.08
C VAL A 244 -10.85 -7.28 -2.14
N ASP A 245 -10.95 -6.28 -3.00
CA ASP A 245 -11.70 -6.36 -4.26
C ASP A 245 -10.71 -6.52 -5.41
N ILE A 246 -10.90 -7.57 -6.21
CA ILE A 246 -10.00 -7.98 -7.28
C ILE A 246 -10.71 -7.79 -8.62
N ALA A 247 -10.08 -7.05 -9.53
CA ALA A 247 -10.59 -6.80 -10.87
C ALA A 247 -10.66 -8.10 -11.73
N GLY A 248 -11.09 -7.97 -12.99
CA GLY A 248 -11.12 -9.10 -13.93
C GLY A 248 -12.23 -10.12 -13.67
N GLY A 249 -13.32 -9.69 -13.03
CA GLY A 249 -14.48 -10.54 -12.72
C GLY A 249 -14.28 -11.48 -11.52
N VAL A 250 -13.20 -11.29 -10.75
CA VAL A 250 -12.98 -12.04 -9.51
C VAL A 250 -13.90 -11.51 -8.41
N GLY A 251 -13.81 -10.21 -8.09
CA GLY A 251 -14.58 -9.56 -7.03
C GLY A 251 -13.96 -9.73 -5.64
N VAL A 252 -14.80 -9.62 -4.61
CA VAL A 252 -14.36 -9.52 -3.22
C VAL A 252 -13.86 -10.85 -2.66
N ARG A 253 -12.69 -10.85 -2.00
CA ARG A 253 -12.04 -12.01 -1.37
C ARG A 253 -11.48 -11.67 0.02
N ILE A 254 -11.17 -12.71 0.79
CA ILE A 254 -10.60 -12.64 2.14
C ILE A 254 -9.31 -13.47 2.18
N ALA A 255 -8.24 -12.85 2.68
CA ALA A 255 -6.94 -13.49 2.90
C ALA A 255 -6.97 -14.44 4.09
N GLU A 256 -7.12 -15.72 3.80
CA GLU A 256 -7.27 -16.76 4.82
C GLU A 256 -6.19 -17.83 4.72
N ASP A 257 -5.57 -17.96 3.57
CA ASP A 257 -4.63 -19.04 3.32
C ASP A 257 -3.23 -18.53 2.93
N SER A 258 -2.30 -19.45 2.77
CA SER A 258 -0.95 -19.18 2.28
C SER A 258 -0.41 -20.38 1.51
N GLY A 259 0.51 -20.14 0.58
CA GLY A 259 1.25 -21.19 -0.09
C GLY A 259 2.73 -20.82 -0.19
N GLY A 260 3.62 -21.80 -0.17
CA GLY A 260 5.06 -21.56 -0.24
C GLY A 260 5.53 -20.88 -1.53
N ALA A 261 4.77 -21.03 -2.62
CA ALA A 261 5.02 -20.38 -3.90
C ALA A 261 4.28 -19.03 -4.06
N ILE A 262 3.41 -18.67 -3.11
CA ILE A 262 2.60 -17.44 -3.15
C ILE A 262 3.38 -16.35 -2.43
N VAL A 263 4.25 -15.68 -3.19
CA VAL A 263 5.23 -14.70 -2.68
C VAL A 263 5.10 -13.39 -3.47
N GLY A 264 5.17 -12.25 -2.80
CA GLY A 264 5.09 -10.94 -3.44
C GLY A 264 3.67 -10.57 -3.85
N TYR A 265 3.56 -9.89 -5.00
CA TYR A 265 2.30 -9.54 -5.64
C TYR A 265 1.66 -10.75 -6.33
N HIS A 266 1.36 -11.80 -5.57
CA HIS A 266 0.74 -13.04 -6.04
C HIS A 266 -0.43 -13.41 -5.13
N ILE A 267 -1.59 -13.66 -5.73
CA ILE A 267 -2.79 -14.18 -5.07
C ILE A 267 -3.16 -15.52 -5.71
N ASP A 268 -3.43 -16.52 -4.87
CA ASP A 268 -4.00 -17.80 -5.30
C ASP A 268 -5.46 -17.88 -4.87
N VAL A 269 -6.38 -18.01 -5.82
CA VAL A 269 -7.81 -17.99 -5.54
C VAL A 269 -8.34 -19.41 -5.36
N PHE A 270 -9.04 -19.67 -4.26
CA PHE A 270 -9.67 -20.96 -4.05
C PHE A 270 -10.93 -21.09 -4.92
N THR A 271 -11.00 -22.15 -5.73
CA THR A 271 -12.12 -22.34 -6.67
C THR A 271 -13.12 -23.39 -6.24
N GLY A 272 -12.78 -24.30 -5.31
CA GLY A 272 -13.68 -25.33 -4.82
C GLY A 272 -13.07 -26.73 -4.86
N VAL A 273 -13.89 -27.73 -5.17
CA VAL A 273 -13.50 -29.14 -5.25
C VAL A 273 -13.41 -29.57 -6.72
N GLY A 274 -12.34 -30.28 -7.05
CA GLY A 274 -12.10 -30.84 -8.37
C GLY A 274 -11.64 -29.83 -9.42
N LYS A 275 -11.08 -30.36 -10.52
CA LYS A 275 -10.57 -29.57 -11.66
C LYS A 275 -11.65 -28.74 -12.33
N SER A 276 -12.89 -29.24 -12.33
CA SER A 276 -14.03 -28.54 -12.93
C SER A 276 -14.30 -27.18 -12.29
N SER A 277 -13.99 -27.04 -11.00
CA SER A 277 -14.12 -25.76 -10.28
C SER A 277 -13.23 -24.66 -10.86
N ALA A 278 -12.13 -25.02 -11.52
CA ALA A 278 -11.17 -24.08 -12.09
C ALA A 278 -11.36 -23.80 -13.60
N LEU A 279 -12.30 -24.46 -14.28
CA LEU A 279 -12.44 -24.35 -15.74
C LEU A 279 -12.88 -22.97 -16.23
N ASN A 280 -13.52 -22.16 -15.37
CA ASN A 280 -14.08 -20.86 -15.72
C ASN A 280 -13.35 -19.70 -15.03
N THR A 281 -12.02 -19.78 -14.91
CA THR A 281 -11.18 -18.72 -14.33
C THR A 281 -10.43 -17.94 -15.42
N PRO A 282 -11.08 -17.05 -16.19
CA PRO A 282 -10.43 -16.31 -17.29
C PRO A 282 -9.32 -15.37 -16.79
N TRP A 283 -9.31 -15.06 -15.50
CA TRP A 283 -8.30 -14.26 -14.82
C TRP A 283 -7.05 -15.07 -14.40
N ASN A 284 -7.02 -16.39 -14.58
CA ASN A 284 -5.85 -17.20 -14.23
C ASN A 284 -4.61 -16.81 -15.05
N ASN A 285 -3.45 -16.75 -14.40
CA ASN A 285 -2.18 -16.28 -14.96
C ASN A 285 -2.23 -14.86 -15.53
N THR A 286 -3.17 -14.04 -15.07
CA THR A 286 -3.23 -12.61 -15.42
C THR A 286 -2.77 -11.74 -14.24
N TYR A 287 -2.47 -10.48 -14.52
CA TYR A 287 -2.19 -9.47 -13.50
C TYR A 287 -3.41 -8.57 -13.33
N GLN A 288 -3.96 -8.50 -12.13
CA GLN A 288 -5.18 -7.74 -11.84
C GLN A 288 -4.92 -6.62 -10.84
N LYS A 289 -5.65 -5.51 -11.01
CA LYS A 289 -5.71 -4.46 -10.00
C LYS A 289 -6.45 -4.97 -8.77
N VAL A 290 -5.93 -4.59 -7.60
CA VAL A 290 -6.49 -4.99 -6.31
C VAL A 290 -6.73 -3.73 -5.47
N LYS A 291 -7.92 -3.64 -4.88
CA LYS A 291 -8.26 -2.65 -3.86
C LYS A 291 -8.32 -3.34 -2.51
N TYR A 292 -7.54 -2.88 -1.54
CA TYR A 292 -7.72 -3.27 -0.15
C TYR A 292 -8.96 -2.57 0.41
N LEU A 293 -9.78 -3.32 1.15
CA LEU A 293 -11.05 -2.85 1.72
C LEU A 293 -11.03 -2.79 3.26
N GLY A 294 -9.88 -3.05 3.89
CA GLY A 294 -9.76 -3.19 5.35
C GLY A 294 -9.63 -4.63 5.81
N ASN A 295 -9.46 -4.80 7.12
CA ASN A 295 -9.43 -6.12 7.74
C ASN A 295 -10.84 -6.54 8.17
N VAL A 296 -11.16 -7.82 7.99
CA VAL A 296 -12.25 -8.46 8.73
C VAL A 296 -11.68 -9.09 10.00
N VAL A 297 -12.44 -8.98 11.09
CA VAL A 297 -12.15 -9.64 12.37
C VAL A 297 -13.15 -10.79 12.49
N GLN A 298 -12.62 -12.01 12.61
CA GLN A 298 -13.36 -13.23 12.90
C GLN A 298 -12.57 -14.09 13.88
#